data_AF-A0A1G0ZHQ5-F1
#
_entry.id   AF-A0A1G0ZHQ5-F1
#
_cell.length_a   1.000
_cell.length_b   1.000
_cell.length_c   1.000
_cell.angle_alpha   90.00
_cell.angle_beta   90.00
_cell.angle_gamma   90.00
#
_symmetry.space_group_name_H-M   'P 1'
#
loop_
_entity.id
_entity.type
_entity.pdbx_description
1 polymer ?
#
loop_
_entity_poly.entity_id
_entity_poly.type
_entity_poly.pdbx_seq_one_letter_code
_entity_poly.pdbx_strand_id
1 'polypeptide(L)'
;MGVEFCCLFSVFTRAPLAFAFGKSCTSDERLFTSLVKRIHKGTVVLLDNGFYAFRIFELISDRSSHFIIPASVSLKPRLIEKLGSGDYLAEIKDSKTKRTMIVRVIYVSYQPDNDRR
;
A
#
# COMPACT_ATOMS: atom_id res chain seq x y z
N MET A 1 27.09 -9.43 10.56
CA MET A 1 25.85 -9.02 11.24
C MET A 1 24.71 -9.77 10.58
N GLY A 2 24.11 -10.73 11.29
CA GLY A 2 22.90 -11.41 10.83
C GLY A 2 21.67 -10.64 11.27
N VAL A 3 20.60 -10.68 10.47
CA VAL A 3 19.28 -10.19 10.84
C VAL A 3 18.38 -11.41 10.96
N GLU A 4 17.82 -11.63 12.15
CA GLU A 4 16.82 -12.66 12.40
C GLU A 4 15.43 -12.04 12.23
N PHE A 5 14.59 -12.68 11.42
CA PHE A 5 13.21 -12.26 11.22
C PHE A 5 12.26 -13.17 11.99
N CYS A 6 11.47 -12.60 12.89
CA CYS A 6 10.35 -13.28 13.52
C CYS A 6 9.05 -12.88 12.81
N CYS A 7 8.27 -13.86 12.36
CA CYS A 7 6.98 -13.63 11.71
C CYS A 7 5.96 -14.68 12.13
N LEU A 8 4.73 -14.23 12.38
CA LEU A 8 3.60 -15.06 12.80
C LEU A 8 2.93 -15.65 11.55
N PHE A 9 3.34 -16.86 11.14
CA PHE A 9 2.84 -17.54 9.93
C PHE A 9 1.63 -18.46 10.14
N SER A 10 0.95 -18.42 11.29
CA SER A 10 0.05 -19.50 11.72
C SER A 10 -1.30 -19.64 10.98
N VAL A 11 -1.48 -19.07 9.78
CA VAL A 11 -2.77 -19.16 9.07
C VAL A 11 -2.68 -19.53 7.58
N PHE A 12 -1.53 -19.35 6.91
CA PHE A 12 -1.30 -19.85 5.54
C PHE A 12 0.20 -19.97 5.28
N THR A 13 0.66 -21.04 4.63
CA THR A 13 2.05 -21.21 4.17
C THR A 13 2.35 -20.14 3.11
N ARG A 14 2.91 -19.00 3.53
CA ARG A 14 3.37 -17.94 2.62
C ARG A 14 4.88 -17.99 2.53
N ALA A 15 5.40 -18.46 1.40
CA ALA A 15 6.82 -18.37 1.10
C ALA A 15 7.18 -16.91 0.77
N PRO A 16 8.17 -16.30 1.43
CA PRO A 16 8.62 -14.98 1.04
C PRO A 16 9.18 -14.98 -0.38
N LEU A 17 8.63 -14.13 -1.25
CA LEU A 17 9.01 -14.09 -2.67
C LEU A 17 10.30 -13.28 -2.92
N ALA A 18 10.53 -12.23 -2.11
CA ALA A 18 11.69 -11.36 -2.23
C ALA A 18 11.93 -10.59 -0.92
N PHE A 19 13.19 -10.25 -0.68
CA PHE A 19 13.63 -9.41 0.43
C PHE A 19 14.61 -8.35 -0.07
N ALA A 20 14.61 -7.19 0.61
CA ALA A 20 15.55 -6.12 0.37
C ALA A 20 16.16 -5.69 1.71
N PHE A 21 17.49 -5.58 1.73
CA PHE A 21 18.25 -5.14 2.89
C PHE A 21 18.95 -3.83 2.57
N GLY A 22 19.09 -2.97 3.57
CA GLY A 22 19.86 -1.74 3.48
C GLY A 22 20.38 -1.30 4.83
N LYS A 23 21.21 -0.25 4.81
CA LYS A 23 21.67 0.41 6.04
C LYS A 23 20.48 1.03 6.77
N SER A 24 20.57 1.22 8.09
CA SER A 24 19.52 1.86 8.91
C SER A 24 19.09 3.25 8.41
N CYS A 25 19.95 3.96 7.69
CA CYS A 25 19.66 5.26 7.07
C CYS A 25 19.04 5.17 5.66
N THR A 26 18.77 3.96 5.16
CA THR A 26 18.13 3.74 3.86
C THR A 26 16.62 3.86 4.05
N SER A 27 15.97 4.77 3.31
CA SER A 27 14.51 4.89 3.39
C SER A 27 13.80 3.69 2.78
N ASP A 28 12.60 3.39 3.29
CA ASP A 28 11.73 2.32 2.78
C ASP A 28 11.43 2.50 1.29
N GLU A 29 11.28 3.74 0.82
CA GLU A 29 11.14 4.06 -0.60
C GLU A 29 12.32 3.53 -1.45
N ARG A 30 13.56 3.70 -0.96
CA ARG A 30 14.75 3.20 -1.65
C ARG A 30 14.83 1.68 -1.63
N LEU A 31 14.48 1.05 -0.51
CA LEU A 31 14.41 -0.40 -0.42
C LEU A 31 13.33 -0.97 -1.33
N PHE A 32 12.16 -0.34 -1.37
CA PHE A 32 11.04 -0.73 -2.22
C PHE A 32 11.42 -0.70 -3.71
N THR A 33 12.24 0.25 -4.14
CA THR A 33 12.74 0.33 -5.52
C THR A 33 13.51 -0.94 -5.94
N SER A 34 14.14 -1.65 -5.01
CA SER A 34 14.78 -2.93 -5.32
C SER A 34 13.77 -4.08 -5.47
N LEU A 35 12.65 -4.02 -4.73
CA LEU A 35 11.57 -5.00 -4.74
C LEU A 35 10.62 -4.82 -5.93
N VAL A 36 10.45 -3.58 -6.43
CA VAL A 36 9.50 -3.27 -7.51
C VAL A 36 9.75 -4.06 -8.79
N LYS A 37 11.00 -4.49 -9.02
CA LYS A 37 11.39 -5.30 -10.19
C LYS A 37 10.69 -6.67 -10.23
N ARG A 38 10.18 -7.13 -9.09
CA ARG A 38 9.44 -8.40 -8.93
C ARG A 38 7.94 -8.21 -9.17
N ILE A 39 7.45 -6.98 -9.30
CA ILE A 39 6.05 -6.67 -9.55
C ILE A 39 5.82 -6.74 -11.07
N HIS A 40 4.91 -7.62 -11.47
CA HIS A 40 4.53 -7.84 -12.86
C HIS A 40 3.19 -7.16 -13.18
N LYS A 41 2.96 -6.81 -14.45
CA LYS A 41 1.68 -6.26 -14.91
C LYS A 41 0.48 -7.06 -14.39
N GLY A 42 -0.53 -6.36 -13.87
CA GLY A 42 -1.73 -6.94 -13.30
C GLY A 42 -1.60 -7.44 -11.86
N THR A 43 -0.42 -7.31 -11.23
CA THR A 43 -0.23 -7.67 -9.81
C THR A 43 -0.97 -6.69 -8.90
N VAL A 44 -1.59 -7.18 -7.83
CA VAL A 44 -2.08 -6.36 -6.72
C VAL A 44 -1.10 -6.45 -5.55
N VAL A 45 -0.52 -5.32 -5.17
CA VAL A 45 0.44 -5.20 -4.08
C VAL A 45 -0.30 -4.81 -2.80
N LEU A 46 -0.19 -5.62 -1.75
CA LEU A 46 -0.67 -5.26 -0.43
C LEU A 46 0.45 -4.54 0.32
N LEU A 47 0.19 -3.32 0.75
CA LEU A 47 1.14 -2.46 1.46
C LEU A 47 0.68 -2.22 2.89
N ASP A 48 1.65 -2.09 3.78
CA ASP A 48 1.46 -1.53 5.11
C ASP A 48 1.49 0.02 5.06
N ASN A 49 0.94 0.66 6.10
CA ASN A 49 0.95 2.11 6.30
C ASN A 49 2.35 2.73 6.34
N GLY A 50 3.41 1.99 6.66
CA GLY A 50 4.80 2.47 6.59
C GLY A 50 5.24 2.82 5.17
N PHE A 51 4.61 2.25 4.13
CA PHE A 51 4.95 2.47 2.72
C PHE A 51 4.15 3.60 2.07
N TYR A 52 3.63 4.56 2.86
CA TYR A 52 2.79 5.66 2.38
C TYR A 52 3.59 6.80 1.71
N ALA A 53 4.45 6.46 0.74
CA ALA A 53 5.19 7.42 -0.07
C ALA A 53 4.60 7.50 -1.49
N PHE A 54 4.27 8.69 -1.97
CA PHE A 54 3.66 8.87 -3.30
C PHE A 54 4.50 8.22 -4.42
N ARG A 55 5.82 8.28 -4.30
CA ARG A 55 6.75 7.67 -5.25
C ARG A 55 6.60 6.14 -5.33
N ILE A 56 6.26 5.46 -4.24
CA ILE A 56 5.98 4.02 -4.24
C ILE A 56 4.74 3.74 -5.09
N PHE A 57 3.69 4.55 -4.95
CA PHE A 57 2.46 4.40 -5.74
C PHE A 57 2.75 4.62 -7.24
N GLU A 58 3.56 5.62 -7.58
CA GLU A 58 4.02 5.83 -8.97
C GLU A 58 4.75 4.60 -9.50
N LEU A 59 5.73 4.06 -8.75
CA LEU A 59 6.51 2.91 -9.17
C LEU A 59 5.65 1.66 -9.42
N ILE A 60 4.57 1.47 -8.66
CA ILE A 60 3.62 0.38 -8.86
C ILE A 60 2.75 0.65 -10.11
N SER A 61 2.26 1.88 -10.25
CA SER A 61 1.43 2.30 -11.39
C SER A 61 2.18 2.20 -12.72
N ASP A 62 3.45 2.64 -12.76
CA ASP A 62 4.34 2.57 -13.93
C ASP A 62 4.54 1.13 -14.43
N ARG A 63 4.32 0.13 -13.56
CA ARG A 63 4.37 -1.31 -13.89
C ARG A 63 3.04 -1.86 -14.36
N SER A 64 2.03 -1.02 -14.62
CA SER A 64 0.65 -1.45 -14.89
C SER A 64 0.13 -2.42 -13.82
N SER A 65 0.44 -2.11 -12.56
CA SER A 65 0.06 -2.91 -11.39
C SER A 65 -0.77 -2.05 -10.42
N HIS A 66 -1.40 -2.70 -9.46
CA HIS A 66 -2.33 -2.08 -8.53
C HIS A 66 -1.81 -2.22 -7.11
N PHE A 67 -2.34 -1.42 -6.18
CA PHE A 67 -2.03 -1.53 -4.76
C PHE A 67 -3.29 -1.43 -3.91
N ILE A 68 -3.20 -2.03 -2.72
CA ILE A 68 -4.11 -1.78 -1.61
C ILE A 68 -3.23 -1.43 -0.42
N ILE A 69 -3.55 -0.31 0.21
CA ILE A 69 -2.87 0.20 1.40
C ILE A 69 -3.94 0.74 2.35
N PRO A 70 -3.81 0.57 3.67
CA PRO A 70 -4.69 1.27 4.58
C PRO A 70 -4.48 2.79 4.39
N ALA A 71 -5.57 3.55 4.41
CA ALA A 71 -5.46 5.00 4.24
C ALA A 71 -4.74 5.61 5.45
N SER A 72 -3.67 6.39 5.21
CA SER A 72 -3.01 7.14 6.27
C SER A 72 -3.96 8.18 6.86
N VAL A 73 -3.89 8.40 8.18
CA VAL A 73 -4.65 9.46 8.88
C VAL A 73 -4.32 10.86 8.36
N SER A 74 -3.13 11.04 7.77
CA SER A 74 -2.70 12.31 7.18
C SER A 74 -3.10 12.45 5.71
N LEU A 75 -3.67 11.42 5.09
CA LEU A 75 -4.16 11.48 3.72
C LEU A 75 -5.30 12.49 3.63
N LYS A 76 -5.18 13.42 2.68
CA LYS A 76 -6.24 14.37 2.34
C LYS A 76 -6.65 14.17 0.88
N PRO A 77 -7.43 13.11 0.57
CA PRO A 77 -7.84 12.83 -0.79
C PRO A 77 -8.92 13.84 -1.21
N ARG A 78 -8.80 14.41 -2.41
CA ARG A 78 -9.80 15.30 -2.99
C ARG A 78 -10.86 14.46 -3.69
N LEU A 79 -12.07 14.43 -3.15
CA LEU A 79 -13.20 13.71 -3.74
C LEU A 79 -13.42 14.14 -5.21
N ILE A 80 -13.52 13.16 -6.11
CA ILE A 80 -13.91 13.34 -7.51
C ILE A 80 -15.36 12.90 -7.69
N GLU A 81 -15.68 11.69 -7.26
CA GLU A 81 -17.00 11.07 -7.49
C GLU A 81 -17.33 10.07 -6.38
N LYS A 82 -18.58 10.06 -5.91
CA LYS A 82 -19.08 9.03 -5.00
C LYS A 82 -19.59 7.84 -5.82
N LEU A 83 -19.14 6.63 -5.49
CA LEU A 83 -19.56 5.39 -6.17
C LEU A 83 -20.58 4.59 -5.35
N GLY A 84 -20.61 4.79 -4.03
CA GLY A 84 -21.54 4.10 -3.14
C GLY A 84 -21.31 4.49 -1.67
N SER A 85 -22.01 3.82 -0.76
CA SER A 85 -21.77 4.00 0.67
C SER A 85 -20.37 3.52 1.02
N GLY A 86 -19.53 4.41 1.54
CA GLY A 86 -18.15 4.09 1.88
C GLY A 86 -17.20 3.92 0.69
N ASP A 87 -17.60 4.30 -0.53
CA ASP A 87 -16.80 4.06 -1.73
C ASP A 87 -16.80 5.27 -2.66
N TYR A 88 -15.62 5.75 -3.03
CA TYR A 88 -15.46 6.94 -3.85
C TYR A 88 -14.16 6.99 -4.62
N LEU A 89 -14.17 7.69 -5.76
CA LEU A 89 -12.98 8.09 -6.49
C LEU A 89 -12.46 9.41 -5.92
N ALA A 90 -11.15 9.48 -5.74
CA ALA A 90 -10.49 10.67 -5.26
C ALA A 90 -9.13 10.89 -5.92
N GLU A 91 -8.70 12.13 -5.92
CA GLU A 91 -7.35 12.52 -6.31
C GLU A 91 -6.47 12.66 -5.06
N ILE A 92 -5.33 11.99 -5.06
CA ILE A 92 -4.25 12.25 -4.11
C ILE A 92 -3.14 13.03 -4.80
N LYS A 93 -2.44 13.88 -4.03
CA LYS A 93 -1.43 14.79 -4.55
C LYS A 93 -0.14 14.70 -3.74
N ASP A 94 0.98 14.57 -4.43
CA ASP A 94 2.28 14.72 -3.80
C ASP A 94 2.55 16.18 -3.43
N SER A 95 2.88 16.43 -2.18
CA SER A 95 3.08 17.80 -1.69
C SER A 95 4.31 18.47 -2.29
N LYS A 96 5.34 17.69 -2.65
CA LYS A 96 6.63 18.17 -3.18
C LYS A 96 6.58 18.41 -4.69
N THR A 97 6.23 17.39 -5.46
CA THR A 97 6.24 17.40 -6.94
C THR A 97 4.93 17.89 -7.55
N LYS A 98 3.87 18.04 -6.75
CA LYS A 98 2.51 18.42 -7.18
C LYS A 98 1.86 17.44 -8.15
N ARG A 99 2.47 16.29 -8.40
CA ARG A 99 1.89 15.20 -9.19
C ARG A 99 0.65 14.67 -8.51
N THR A 100 -0.31 14.22 -9.31
CA THR A 100 -1.59 13.69 -8.83
C THR A 100 -1.79 12.26 -9.29
N MET A 101 -2.58 11.51 -8.54
CA MET A 101 -3.00 10.15 -8.88
C MET A 101 -4.46 9.99 -8.48
N ILE A 102 -5.26 9.39 -9.37
CA ILE A 102 -6.63 9.00 -9.06
C ILE A 102 -6.57 7.65 -8.33
N VAL A 103 -7.22 7.59 -7.18
CA VAL A 103 -7.36 6.38 -6.36
C VAL A 103 -8.82 6.15 -6.04
N ARG A 104 -9.19 4.89 -5.79
CA ARG A 104 -10.47 4.53 -5.19
C ARG A 104 -10.25 4.35 -3.70
N VAL A 105 -11.07 5.00 -2.89
CA VAL A 105 -11.07 4.83 -1.44
C VAL A 105 -12.28 4.03 -1.05
N ILE A 106 -12.04 2.94 -0.33
CA ILE A 106 -13.06 2.00 0.15
C ILE A 106 -12.97 1.97 1.67
N TYR A 107 -14.03 2.39 2.34
CA TYR A 107 -14.20 2.29 3.78
C TYR A 107 -14.63 0.88 4.13
N VAL A 108 -13.79 0.18 4.89
CA VAL A 108 -14.12 -1.12 5.46
C VAL A 108 -14.39 -0.91 6.95
N SER A 109 -15.66 -0.84 7.34
CA SER A 109 -16.05 -0.89 8.75
C SER A 109 -16.20 -2.35 9.16
N TYR A 110 -15.40 -2.79 10.12
CA TYR A 110 -15.69 -4.03 10.84
C TYR A 110 -16.87 -3.75 11.77
N GLN A 111 -18.07 -4.18 11.41
CA GLN A 111 -19.09 -4.43 12.41
C GLN A 111 -18.78 -5.83 12.94
N PRO A 112 -18.34 -6.01 14.20
CA PRO A 112 -18.42 -7.33 14.81
C PRO A 112 -19.88 -7.75 14.68
N ASP A 113 -20.13 -8.94 14.13
CA ASP A 113 -21.44 -9.55 14.20
C ASP A 113 -21.85 -9.51 15.67
N ASN A 114 -22.82 -8.66 16.00
CA ASN A 114 -23.59 -8.80 17.22
C ASN A 114 -24.50 -10.00 17.00
N ASP A 115 -23.91 -11.19 16.93
CA ASP A 115 -24.60 -12.44 17.11
C ASP A 115 -25.03 -12.50 18.57
N ARG A 116 -26.13 -11.80 18.82
CA ARG A 116 -27.06 -12.07 19.91
C ARG A 116 -27.66 -13.44 19.63
N ARG A 117 -27.23 -14.46 20.39
CA ARG A 117 -28.10 -15.38 21.14
C ARG A 117 -27.30 -16.31 22.02
#